data_AF-A0A960FFJ8-F1
#
_entry.id   AF-A0A960FFJ8-F1
#
_cell.length_a   1.000
_cell.length_b   1.000
_cell.length_c   1.000
_cell.angle_alpha   90.00
_cell.angle_beta   90.00
_cell.angle_gamma   90.00
#
_symmetry.space_group_name_H-M   'P 1'
#
loop_
_entity.id
_entity.type
_entity.pdbx_description
1 polymer ?
#
loop_
_entity_poly.entity_id
_entity_poly.type
_entity_poly.pdbx_seq_one_letter_code
_entity_poly.pdbx_strand_id
1 'polypeptide(L)'
;MHRRRAPLARRRNAHPTGATSVRTVATLATLATVGVLVGCGAERDTTPLPPAAERGRAVAIEQGCTSCHSDDGSSRIGPTWLGLVGGQVTLDDGTVVEVDDDYVRTAVRDPAAQRRPGAWIQMPTYRISLLTDDELDDVVAYLRHLGVEVTDAARVDPAALASTP
;
A
#
# COMPACT_ATOMS: atom_id res chain seq x y z
N MET A 1 18.64 7.40 57.76
CA MET A 1 17.80 6.23 58.14
C MET A 1 18.00 5.13 57.09
N HIS A 2 18.60 4.02 57.49
CA HIS A 2 19.21 3.02 56.61
C HIS A 2 18.20 2.03 56.01
N ARG A 3 18.36 1.78 54.70
CA ARG A 3 17.76 0.63 54.00
C ARG A 3 18.36 -0.67 54.56
N ARG A 4 17.52 -1.65 54.88
CA ARG A 4 17.95 -3.05 55.08
C ARG A 4 17.09 -3.98 54.23
N ARG A 5 17.74 -4.64 53.28
CA ARG A 5 17.24 -5.81 52.54
C ARG A 5 17.42 -7.05 53.41
N ALA A 6 16.52 -8.03 53.30
CA ALA A 6 16.69 -9.38 53.85
C ALA A 6 15.77 -10.36 53.08
N PRO A 7 15.97 -11.70 53.14
CA PRO A 7 16.42 -12.45 51.98
C PRO A 7 15.46 -13.55 51.50
N LEU A 8 15.76 -14.04 50.30
CA LEU A 8 15.12 -15.14 49.58
C LEU A 8 15.20 -16.47 50.37
N ALA A 9 14.05 -17.06 50.67
CA ALA A 9 13.95 -18.43 51.15
C ALA A 9 13.42 -19.33 50.02
N ARG A 10 14.36 -20.08 49.43
CA ARG A 10 14.11 -21.17 48.49
C ARG A 10 13.54 -22.37 49.25
N ARG A 11 12.35 -22.85 48.88
CA ARG A 11 11.88 -24.19 49.28
C ARG A 11 11.53 -25.03 48.06
N ARG A 12 11.97 -26.28 48.17
CA ARG A 12 12.07 -27.31 47.14
C ARG A 12 10.78 -28.14 47.06
N ASN A 13 10.56 -28.62 45.84
CA ASN A 13 9.72 -29.71 45.33
C ASN A 13 9.27 -30.80 46.32
N ALA A 14 8.02 -31.26 46.15
CA ALA A 14 7.66 -32.69 46.11
C ALA A 14 6.25 -32.87 45.52
N HIS A 15 6.12 -33.81 44.58
CA HIS A 15 4.86 -34.34 44.04
C HIS A 15 4.11 -35.20 45.07
N PRO A 16 2.78 -35.25 44.98
CA PRO A 16 2.04 -36.48 45.25
C PRO A 16 1.40 -37.04 43.97
N THR A 17 1.70 -38.32 43.76
CA THR A 17 1.04 -39.29 42.87
C THR A 17 -0.30 -39.77 43.45
N GLY A 18 -1.24 -40.14 42.59
CA GLY A 18 -2.43 -40.95 42.90
C GLY A 18 -3.69 -40.12 43.18
N ALA A 19 -4.91 -40.55 42.88
CA ALA A 19 -5.41 -41.79 42.31
C ALA A 19 -6.86 -41.55 41.85
N THR A 20 -7.26 -42.22 40.77
CA THR A 20 -8.60 -42.74 40.45
C THR A 20 -9.85 -42.15 41.12
N SER A 21 -10.72 -41.53 40.30
CA SER A 21 -12.13 -41.94 40.17
C SER A 21 -12.78 -41.15 39.04
N VAL A 22 -12.87 -41.78 37.86
CA VAL A 22 -13.71 -41.30 36.76
C VAL A 22 -15.16 -41.51 37.17
N ARG A 23 -15.84 -40.44 37.59
CA ARG A 23 -17.30 -40.38 37.64
C ARG A 23 -17.79 -39.99 36.25
N THR A 24 -18.36 -40.97 35.57
CA THR A 24 -19.17 -40.83 34.36
C THR A 24 -20.27 -39.78 34.59
N VAL A 25 -20.27 -38.68 33.85
CA VAL A 25 -21.45 -37.82 33.66
C VAL A 25 -21.47 -37.31 32.22
N ALA A 26 -22.39 -37.89 31.45
CA ALA A 26 -23.27 -37.28 30.46
C ALA A 26 -22.68 -36.26 29.45
N THR A 27 -22.59 -36.74 28.20
CA THR A 27 -23.17 -36.12 26.99
C THR A 27 -23.38 -34.60 26.97
N LEU A 28 -22.66 -33.92 26.08
CA LEU A 28 -23.18 -33.03 25.01
C LEU A 28 -22.03 -32.14 24.53
N ALA A 29 -21.44 -32.47 23.37
CA ALA A 29 -20.67 -31.51 22.59
C ALA A 29 -20.99 -31.79 21.12
N THR A 30 -22.02 -31.11 20.65
CA THR A 30 -22.35 -30.96 19.24
C THR A 30 -21.09 -30.58 18.46
N LEU A 31 -20.89 -31.22 17.30
CA LEU A 31 -19.91 -30.76 16.32
C LEU A 31 -20.28 -29.33 15.92
N ALA A 32 -19.66 -28.34 16.55
CA ALA A 32 -19.56 -27.01 15.99
C ALA A 32 -18.56 -27.12 14.84
N THR A 33 -19.09 -27.44 13.67
CA THR A 33 -18.45 -27.09 12.40
C THR A 33 -18.14 -25.60 12.46
N VAL A 34 -16.89 -25.26 12.76
CA VAL A 34 -16.39 -23.91 12.50
C VAL A 34 -16.40 -23.78 10.99
N GLY A 35 -17.50 -23.24 10.49
CA GLY A 35 -17.62 -22.77 9.12
C GLY A 35 -16.51 -21.77 8.90
N VAL A 36 -15.57 -22.15 8.02
CA VAL A 36 -14.63 -21.20 7.43
C VAL A 36 -15.47 -20.23 6.62
N LEU A 37 -15.82 -19.10 7.22
CA LEU A 37 -16.23 -17.92 6.48
C LEU A 37 -15.01 -17.49 5.67
N VAL A 38 -14.93 -17.99 4.43
CA VAL A 38 -14.08 -17.44 3.39
C VAL A 38 -14.57 -16.02 3.18
N GLY A 39 -13.97 -15.07 3.90
CA GLY A 39 -14.04 -13.67 3.52
C GLY A 39 -13.36 -13.55 2.16
N CYS A 40 -14.03 -12.89 1.21
CA CYS A 40 -13.40 -12.44 -0.03
C CYS A 40 -12.30 -11.44 0.35
N GLY A 41 -11.12 -11.94 0.67
CA GLY A 41 -9.91 -11.14 0.66
C GLY A 41 -9.55 -10.94 -0.80
N ALA A 42 -9.51 -9.69 -1.25
CA ALA A 42 -8.81 -9.35 -2.48
C ALA A 42 -7.37 -9.83 -2.30
N GLU A 43 -7.05 -10.95 -2.95
CA GLU A 43 -5.73 -11.55 -2.96
C GLU A 43 -4.83 -10.48 -3.56
N ARG A 44 -3.95 -9.91 -2.73
CA ARG A 44 -2.90 -9.02 -3.25
C ARG A 44 -2.04 -9.90 -4.12
N ASP A 45 -1.93 -9.57 -5.39
CA ASP A 45 -0.96 -10.17 -6.28
C ASP A 45 0.40 -10.06 -5.58
N THR A 46 0.93 -11.19 -5.14
CA THR A 46 2.23 -11.27 -4.45
C THR A 46 3.38 -11.30 -5.44
N THR A 47 3.10 -10.97 -6.70
CA THR A 47 4.11 -10.84 -7.75
C THR A 47 5.14 -9.80 -7.30
N PRO A 48 6.41 -10.22 -7.10
CA PRO A 48 7.45 -9.30 -6.71
C PRO A 48 7.61 -8.21 -7.76
N LEU A 49 7.90 -7.00 -7.31
CA LEU A 49 8.20 -5.89 -8.19
C LEU A 49 9.43 -6.23 -9.06
N PRO A 50 9.43 -5.88 -10.36
CA PRO A 50 10.64 -5.91 -11.15
C PRO A 50 11.74 -5.05 -10.49
N PRO A 51 13.04 -5.38 -10.64
CA PRO A 51 14.12 -4.66 -9.95
C PRO A 51 14.14 -3.14 -10.17
N ALA A 52 13.76 -2.67 -11.37
CA ALA A 52 13.63 -1.23 -11.65
C ALA A 52 12.46 -0.60 -10.90
N ALA A 53 11.31 -1.29 -10.83
CA ALA A 53 10.16 -0.83 -10.07
C ALA A 53 10.42 -0.82 -8.55
N GLU A 54 11.22 -1.77 -8.03
CA GLU A 54 11.67 -1.75 -6.64
C GLU A 54 12.52 -0.52 -6.32
N ARG A 55 13.50 -0.20 -7.18
CA ARG A 55 14.29 1.03 -7.04
C ARG A 55 13.42 2.27 -7.18
N GLY A 56 12.50 2.29 -8.14
CA GLY A 56 11.58 3.39 -8.36
C GLY A 56 10.70 3.66 -7.14
N ARG A 57 10.21 2.60 -6.50
CA ARG A 57 9.48 2.70 -5.24
C ARG A 57 10.34 3.31 -4.13
N ALA A 58 11.60 2.89 -4.01
CA ALA A 58 12.52 3.45 -3.03
C ALA A 58 12.78 4.95 -3.27
N VAL A 59 13.06 5.33 -4.53
CA VAL A 59 13.22 6.72 -4.95
C VAL A 59 11.96 7.53 -4.65
N ALA A 60 10.77 7.03 -4.99
CA ALA A 60 9.50 7.72 -4.74
C ALA A 60 9.26 7.99 -3.24
N ILE A 61 9.71 7.09 -2.37
CA ILE A 61 9.64 7.27 -0.92
C ILE A 61 10.67 8.32 -0.46
N GLU A 62 11.92 8.20 -0.91
CA GLU A 62 13.02 9.10 -0.52
C GLU A 62 12.77 10.55 -0.97
N GLN A 63 12.21 10.73 -2.17
CA GLN A 63 11.87 12.02 -2.76
C GLN A 63 10.53 12.59 -2.26
N GLY A 64 9.85 11.87 -1.34
CA GLY A 64 8.64 12.33 -0.67
C GLY A 64 7.35 12.21 -1.49
N CYS A 65 7.38 11.63 -2.69
CA CYS A 65 6.25 11.53 -3.61
C CYS A 65 5.03 10.85 -2.96
N THR A 66 5.27 9.81 -2.14
CA THR A 66 4.22 9.02 -1.46
C THR A 66 3.48 9.78 -0.34
N SER A 67 3.95 10.98 0.01
CA SER A 67 3.24 11.84 0.97
C SER A 67 2.00 12.47 0.33
N CYS A 68 2.03 12.67 -1.00
CA CYS A 68 0.92 13.25 -1.76
C CYS A 68 0.20 12.22 -2.64
N HIS A 69 0.88 11.17 -3.10
CA HIS A 69 0.32 10.16 -4.00
C HIS A 69 0.24 8.80 -3.34
N SER A 70 -0.81 8.04 -3.65
CA SER A 70 -0.99 6.67 -3.19
C SER A 70 -0.72 5.67 -4.31
N ASP A 71 -0.31 4.47 -3.94
CA ASP A 71 -0.15 3.31 -4.82
C ASP A 71 -1.21 2.22 -4.56
N ASP A 72 -2.16 2.49 -3.67
CA ASP A 72 -3.17 1.54 -3.19
C ASP A 72 -4.61 1.95 -3.54
N GLY A 73 -4.79 3.00 -4.35
CA GLY A 73 -6.09 3.55 -4.72
C GLY A 73 -6.70 4.52 -3.70
N SER A 74 -6.09 4.71 -2.51
CA SER A 74 -6.61 5.65 -1.53
C SER A 74 -6.48 7.12 -1.99
N SER A 75 -7.46 7.96 -1.68
CA SER A 75 -7.38 9.39 -2.00
C SER A 75 -6.35 10.11 -1.11
N ARG A 76 -5.53 10.97 -1.72
CA ARG A 76 -4.55 11.85 -1.05
C ARG A 76 -4.61 13.26 -1.66
N ILE A 77 -3.56 14.06 -1.44
CA ILE A 77 -3.43 15.41 -2.03
C ILE A 77 -3.35 15.32 -3.55
N GLY A 78 -2.55 14.39 -4.06
CA GLY A 78 -2.45 14.05 -5.47
C GLY A 78 -3.30 12.82 -5.83
N PRO A 79 -3.44 12.53 -7.14
CA PRO A 79 -4.10 11.32 -7.59
C PRO A 79 -3.36 10.07 -7.14
N THR A 80 -4.09 8.95 -7.06
CA THR A 80 -3.47 7.63 -6.96
C THR A 80 -2.73 7.29 -8.25
N TRP A 81 -1.63 6.56 -8.13
CA TRP A 81 -0.89 5.98 -9.25
C TRP A 81 -1.46 4.61 -9.66
N LEU A 82 -2.25 3.98 -8.79
CA LEU A 82 -2.87 2.69 -9.09
C LEU A 82 -3.83 2.83 -10.27
N GLY A 83 -3.54 2.11 -11.35
CA GLY A 83 -4.28 2.19 -12.60
C GLY A 83 -4.19 3.53 -13.32
N LEU A 84 -3.17 4.36 -13.03
CA LEU A 84 -3.04 5.67 -13.68
C LEU A 84 -2.37 5.55 -15.05
N VAL A 85 -1.19 4.90 -15.11
CA VAL A 85 -0.43 4.70 -16.36
C VAL A 85 -1.22 3.78 -17.30
N GLY A 86 -1.28 4.13 -18.58
CA GLY A 86 -2.12 3.47 -19.60
C GLY A 86 -3.59 3.94 -19.59
N GLY A 87 -3.97 4.78 -18.63
CA GLY A 87 -5.28 5.42 -18.58
C GLY A 87 -5.32 6.74 -19.36
N GLN A 88 -6.44 7.45 -19.23
CA GLN A 88 -6.61 8.81 -19.74
C GLN A 88 -7.00 9.76 -18.60
N VAL A 89 -6.52 11.00 -18.66
CA VAL A 89 -6.87 12.06 -17.71
C VAL A 89 -7.28 13.33 -18.45
N THR A 90 -8.20 14.08 -17.84
CA THR A 90 -8.60 15.40 -18.30
C THR A 90 -7.76 16.47 -17.60
N LEU A 91 -7.21 17.42 -18.37
CA LEU A 91 -6.46 18.57 -17.87
C LEU A 91 -7.37 19.78 -17.60
N ASP A 92 -6.83 20.81 -16.94
CA ASP A 92 -7.55 22.04 -16.57
C ASP A 92 -8.16 22.78 -17.78
N ASP A 93 -7.56 22.63 -18.97
CA ASP A 93 -8.05 23.21 -20.22
C ASP A 93 -9.12 22.36 -20.93
N GLY A 94 -9.49 21.22 -20.34
CA GLY A 94 -10.46 20.27 -20.88
C GLY A 94 -9.87 19.26 -21.86
N THR A 95 -8.58 19.33 -22.17
CA THR A 95 -7.92 18.34 -23.04
C THR A 95 -7.83 16.99 -22.32
N VAL A 96 -8.08 15.91 -23.06
CA VAL A 96 -7.90 14.54 -22.57
C VAL A 96 -6.58 14.01 -23.13
N VAL A 97 -5.72 13.51 -22.24
CA VAL A 97 -4.40 12.98 -22.58
C VAL A 97 -4.23 11.57 -22.04
N GLU A 98 -3.49 10.74 -22.76
CA GLU A 98 -3.05 9.43 -22.29
C GLU A 98 -1.95 9.61 -21.24
N VAL A 99 -1.98 8.78 -20.20
CA VAL A 99 -0.92 8.73 -19.18
C VAL A 99 0.11 7.69 -19.61
N ASP A 100 1.00 8.09 -20.50
CA ASP A 100 2.18 7.31 -20.90
C ASP A 100 3.44 7.74 -20.11
N ASP A 101 4.60 7.21 -20.50
CA ASP A 101 5.87 7.56 -19.86
C ASP A 101 6.23 9.03 -20.00
N ASP A 102 5.97 9.61 -21.17
CA ASP A 102 6.29 10.99 -21.44
C ASP A 102 5.38 11.92 -20.64
N TYR A 103 4.13 11.52 -20.41
CA TYR A 103 3.25 12.15 -19.46
C TYR A 103 3.87 12.14 -18.06
N VAL A 104 4.30 10.98 -17.55
CA VAL A 104 4.89 10.88 -16.20
C VAL A 104 6.17 11.72 -16.08
N ARG A 105 7.04 11.69 -17.09
CA ARG A 105 8.27 12.49 -17.12
C ARG A 105 7.95 13.98 -17.10
N THR A 106 6.99 14.40 -17.92
CA THR A 106 6.54 15.80 -17.96
C THR A 106 5.93 16.20 -16.62
N ALA A 107 5.11 15.37 -16.00
CA ALA A 107 4.54 15.67 -14.69
C ALA A 107 5.66 15.95 -13.67
N VAL A 108 6.72 15.14 -13.65
CA VAL A 108 7.83 15.30 -12.70
C VAL A 108 8.72 16.51 -13.01
N ARG A 109 9.00 16.77 -14.30
CA ARG A 109 9.93 17.82 -14.76
C ARG A 109 9.28 19.19 -14.98
N ASP A 110 8.00 19.21 -15.31
CA ASP A 110 7.16 20.40 -15.53
C ASP A 110 5.68 20.12 -15.18
N PRO A 111 5.34 19.94 -13.90
CA PRO A 111 3.96 19.63 -13.48
C PRO A 111 2.95 20.71 -13.83
N ALA A 112 3.39 21.95 -14.06
CA ALA A 112 2.51 23.05 -14.41
C ALA A 112 1.90 22.88 -15.82
N ALA A 113 2.54 22.10 -16.69
CA ALA A 113 2.03 21.81 -18.03
C ALA A 113 0.87 20.80 -18.05
N GLN A 114 0.64 20.07 -16.94
CA GLN A 114 -0.32 18.96 -16.87
C GLN A 114 -1.23 19.07 -15.65
N ARG A 115 -1.66 20.30 -15.35
CA ARG A 115 -2.56 20.53 -14.22
C ARG A 115 -3.92 19.89 -14.49
N ARG A 116 -4.44 19.21 -13.47
CA ARG A 116 -5.74 18.56 -13.48
C ARG A 116 -6.79 19.42 -12.78
N PRO A 117 -8.07 19.32 -13.20
CA PRO A 117 -9.18 19.97 -12.50
C PRO A 117 -9.15 19.66 -11.00
N GLY A 118 -9.37 20.70 -10.19
CA GLY A 118 -9.40 20.56 -8.73
C GLY A 118 -8.03 20.57 -8.04
N ALA A 119 -6.91 20.59 -8.78
CA ALA A 119 -5.57 20.60 -8.19
C ALA A 119 -5.29 21.93 -7.45
N TRP A 120 -5.56 21.99 -6.15
CA TRP A 120 -5.36 23.18 -5.33
C TRP A 120 -3.92 23.39 -4.85
N ILE A 121 -3.10 22.33 -4.84
CA ILE A 121 -1.64 22.39 -4.63
C ILE A 121 -0.90 22.13 -5.95
N GLN A 122 0.17 22.88 -6.18
CA GLN A 122 1.10 22.60 -7.27
C GLN A 122 2.06 21.48 -6.89
N MET A 123 2.17 20.45 -7.72
CA MET A 123 3.16 19.38 -7.52
C MET A 123 4.57 19.99 -7.59
N PRO A 124 5.49 19.66 -6.66
CA PRO A 124 6.87 20.14 -6.74
C PRO A 124 7.52 19.67 -8.04
N THR A 125 8.37 20.51 -8.58
CA THR A 125 9.10 20.17 -9.79
C THR A 125 10.48 19.61 -9.46
N TYR A 126 10.77 18.38 -9.88
CA TYR A 126 12.02 17.69 -9.59
C TYR A 126 12.98 17.88 -10.77
N ARG A 127 14.00 18.73 -10.61
CA ARG A 127 15.04 18.91 -11.63
C ARG A 127 16.07 17.78 -11.57
N ILE A 128 16.90 17.68 -12.60
CA ILE A 128 17.99 16.67 -12.68
C ILE A 128 18.90 16.70 -11.44
N SER A 129 19.07 17.86 -10.80
CA SER A 129 19.85 18.01 -9.57
C SER A 129 19.21 17.41 -8.31
N LEU A 130 17.91 17.10 -8.34
CA LEU A 130 17.15 16.51 -7.22
C LEU A 130 16.76 15.06 -7.50
N LEU A 131 16.49 14.76 -8.77
CA LEU A 131 16.14 13.44 -9.27
C LEU A 131 16.82 13.26 -10.62
N THR A 132 17.80 12.38 -10.72
CA THR A 132 18.51 12.08 -11.97
C THR A 132 17.57 11.43 -13.00
N ASP A 133 18.04 11.30 -14.25
CA ASP A 133 17.22 10.65 -15.29
C ASP A 133 17.09 9.14 -15.05
N ASP A 134 18.15 8.47 -14.57
CA ASP A 134 18.10 7.04 -14.22
C ASP A 134 17.13 6.77 -13.05
N GLU A 135 17.12 7.64 -12.04
CA GLU A 135 16.15 7.53 -10.94
C GLU A 135 14.72 7.82 -11.41
N LEU A 136 14.53 8.75 -12.34
CA LEU A 136 13.22 9.00 -12.95
C LEU A 136 12.77 7.80 -13.80
N ASP A 137 13.68 7.14 -14.53
CA ASP A 137 13.38 5.92 -15.27
C ASP A 137 12.90 4.80 -14.35
N ASP A 138 13.55 4.63 -13.20
CA ASP A 138 13.13 3.68 -12.18
C ASP A 138 11.75 4.04 -11.61
N VAL A 139 11.47 5.32 -11.33
CA VAL A 139 10.13 5.80 -10.91
C VAL A 139 9.07 5.51 -11.98
N VAL A 140 9.36 5.77 -13.25
CA VAL A 140 8.46 5.45 -14.36
C VAL A 140 8.19 3.94 -14.42
N ALA A 141 9.22 3.10 -14.22
CA ALA A 141 9.04 1.64 -14.15
C ALA A 141 8.14 1.22 -12.97
N TYR A 142 8.22 1.92 -11.83
CA TYR A 142 7.32 1.67 -10.70
C TYR A 142 5.87 2.04 -11.04
N LEU A 143 5.63 3.23 -11.60
CA LEU A 143 4.29 3.69 -11.98
C LEU A 143 3.68 2.82 -13.08
N ARG A 144 4.48 2.35 -14.04
CA ARG A 144 4.07 1.35 -15.04
C ARG A 144 3.60 0.06 -14.41
N HIS A 145 4.33 -0.46 -13.42
CA HIS A 145 3.91 -1.68 -12.70
C HIS A 145 2.55 -1.50 -12.01
N LEU A 146 2.23 -0.28 -11.57
CA LEU A 146 0.93 0.07 -11.00
C LEU A 146 -0.14 0.37 -12.05
N GLY A 147 0.23 0.46 -13.33
CA GLY A 147 -0.64 0.89 -14.42
C GLY A 147 -1.75 -0.10 -14.79
N VAL A 148 -2.62 0.34 -15.69
CA VAL A 148 -3.69 -0.48 -16.28
C VAL A 148 -3.07 -1.39 -17.33
N GLU A 149 -2.45 -2.49 -16.91
CA GLU A 149 -2.27 -3.61 -17.83
C GLU A 149 -3.66 -4.22 -18.11
N VAL A 150 -3.91 -4.59 -19.37
CA VAL A 150 -5.21 -4.99 -19.99
C VAL A 150 -5.90 -6.19 -19.32
N THR A 151 -5.41 -6.68 -18.18
CA THR A 151 -5.94 -7.84 -17.47
C THR A 151 -6.97 -7.50 -16.39
N ASP A 152 -7.20 -6.23 -16.03
CA ASP A 152 -8.22 -5.93 -15.02
C ASP A 152 -8.90 -4.56 -15.20
N ALA A 153 -9.59 -4.39 -16.33
CA ALA A 153 -10.59 -3.32 -16.50
C ALA A 153 -11.74 -3.38 -15.46
N ALA A 154 -11.75 -4.35 -14.54
CA ALA A 154 -12.71 -4.46 -13.44
C ALA A 154 -12.16 -3.93 -12.10
N ARG A 155 -10.86 -3.60 -11.99
CA ARG A 155 -10.28 -3.03 -10.75
C ARG A 155 -10.31 -1.51 -10.67
N VAL A 156 -10.43 -0.82 -11.80
CA VAL A 156 -10.52 0.64 -11.86
C VAL A 156 -12.00 1.01 -11.89
N ASP A 157 -12.56 1.50 -10.78
CA ASP A 157 -13.87 2.16 -10.82
C ASP A 157 -13.71 3.47 -11.60
N PRO A 158 -14.32 3.61 -12.80
CA PRO A 158 -14.20 4.83 -13.60
C PRO A 158 -14.77 6.06 -12.87
N ALA A 159 -15.58 5.88 -11.83
CA ALA A 159 -16.09 6.96 -10.99
C ALA A 159 -15.01 7.54 -10.04
N ALA A 160 -13.97 6.79 -9.67
CA ALA A 160 -12.91 7.29 -8.78
C ALA A 160 -11.99 8.30 -9.49
N LEU A 161 -11.80 8.16 -10.80
CA LEU A 161 -11.02 9.09 -11.62
C LEU A 161 -11.79 10.38 -11.95
N ALA A 162 -13.13 10.33 -11.96
CA ALA A 162 -14.00 11.44 -12.32
C ALA A 162 -14.59 12.23 -11.13
N SER A 163 -14.43 11.75 -9.89
CA SER A 163 -15.15 12.30 -8.72
C SER A 163 -14.27 12.94 -7.64
N THR A 164 -13.02 13.28 -7.93
CA THR A 164 -12.20 14.08 -6.99
C THR A 164 -12.38 15.57 -7.33
N PRO A 165 -12.95 16.40 -6.43
CA PRO A 165 -13.16 17.83 -6.66
C PRO A 165 -11.87 18.64 -6.75
#